data_AF-A0A166KCX9-F1
#
_entry.id   AF-A0A166KCX9-F1
#
_cell.length_a   1.000
_cell.length_b   1.000
_cell.length_c   1.000
_cell.angle_alpha   90.00
_cell.angle_beta   90.00
_cell.angle_gamma   90.00
#
_symmetry.space_group_name_H-M   'P 1'
#
loop_
_entity.id
_entity.type
_entity.pdbx_description
1 polymer ?
#
loop_
_entity_poly.entity_id
_entity_poly.type
_entity_poly.pdbx_seq_one_letter_code
_entity_poly.pdbx_strand_id
1 'polypeptide(L)' 'MVGFIERVAKNERTDKNNIFVNSTQLADGVIVKIKGDYYKVNLSTDQQSYTLTKSYLINPEK' A
#
# COMPACT_ATOMS: atom_id res chain seq x y z
N MET A 1 -8.52 -3.29 -5.41
CA MET A 1 -7.16 -3.76 -5.07
C MET A 1 -6.25 -3.83 -6.30
N VAL A 2 -6.55 -4.67 -7.31
CA VAL A 2 -5.68 -4.81 -8.50
C VAL A 2 -5.32 -3.44 -9.12
N GLY A 3 -6.32 -2.64 -9.50
CA GLY A 3 -6.07 -1.31 -10.07
C GLY A 3 -5.34 -0.31 -9.15
N PHE A 4 -5.38 -0.51 -7.83
CA PHE A 4 -4.59 0.29 -6.88
C PHE A 4 -3.11 -0.11 -6.96
N ILE A 5 -2.80 -1.41 -6.92
CA ILE A 5 -1.44 -1.94 -7.05
C ILE A 5 -0.83 -1.47 -8.38
N GLU A 6 -1.58 -1.48 -9.48
CA GLU A 6 -1.07 -1.00 -10.78
C GLU A 6 -0.71 0.49 -10.77
N ARG A 7 -1.54 1.33 -10.14
CA ARG A 7 -1.28 2.77 -10.02
C ARG A 7 -0.08 3.06 -9.14
N VAL A 8 0.02 2.38 -7.99
CA VAL A 8 1.17 2.51 -7.10
C VAL A 8 2.46 2.04 -7.78
N ALA A 9 2.42 0.89 -8.46
CA ALA A 9 3.55 0.38 -9.24
C ALA A 9 4.05 1.39 -10.28
N LYS A 10 3.11 2.00 -11.02
CA LYS A 10 3.43 3.02 -12.02
C LYS A 10 4.02 4.29 -11.39
N ASN A 11 3.44 4.78 -10.29
CA ASN A 11 3.90 5.99 -9.61
C ASN A 11 5.29 5.80 -8.99
N GLU A 12 5.51 4.68 -8.31
CA GLU A 12 6.76 4.34 -7.61
C GLU A 12 7.83 3.74 -8.54
N ARG A 13 7.52 3.65 -9.85
CA ARG A 13 8.38 3.05 -10.89
C ARG A 13 8.93 1.70 -10.41
N THR A 14 8.02 0.81 -10.05
CA THR A 14 8.35 -0.53 -9.56
C THR A 14 7.45 -1.58 -10.20
N ASP A 15 7.88 -2.83 -10.09
CA ASP A 15 7.07 -3.95 -10.54
C ASP A 15 5.96 -4.23 -9.53
N LYS A 16 4.78 -4.63 -10.01
CA LYS A 16 3.64 -5.03 -9.18
C LYS A 16 4.01 -6.19 -8.24
N ASN A 17 4.94 -7.05 -8.67
CA ASN A 17 5.46 -8.17 -7.90
C ASN A 17 6.30 -7.74 -6.68
N ASN A 18 6.76 -6.48 -6.64
CA ASN A 18 7.49 -5.91 -5.50
C ASN A 18 6.57 -5.12 -4.55
N ILE A 19 5.25 -5.24 -4.73
CA ILE A 19 4.23 -4.62 -3.89
C ILE A 19 3.47 -5.72 -3.15
N PHE A 20 3.49 -5.66 -1.83
CA PHE A 20 2.74 -6.58 -0.98
C PHE A 20 1.70 -5.82 -0.18
N VAL A 21 0.54 -6.43 0.00
CA VAL A 21 -0.58 -5.84 0.75
C VAL A 21 -1.04 -6.81 1.81
N ASN A 22 -1.46 -6.31 2.97
CA ASN A 22 -1.95 -7.14 4.07
C ASN A 22 -3.43 -7.54 3.93
N SER A 23 -4.13 -7.09 2.88
CA SER A 23 -5.54 -7.36 2.62
C SER A 23 -5.81 -7.52 1.14
N THR A 24 -6.84 -8.29 0.77
CA THR A 24 -7.32 -8.41 -0.63
C THR A 24 -8.27 -7.27 -1.02
N GLN A 25 -8.84 -6.58 -0.03
CA GLN A 25 -9.75 -5.45 -0.22
C GLN A 25 -9.01 -4.14 0.08
N LEU A 26 -9.24 -3.12 -0.76
CA LEU A 26 -8.71 -1.79 -0.51
C LEU A 26 -9.65 -1.10 0.50
N ALA A 27 -9.10 -0.75 1.65
CA ALA A 27 -9.79 -0.05 2.71
C ALA A 27 -8.83 0.94 3.39
N ASP A 28 -9.39 1.86 4.17
CA ASP A 28 -8.58 2.70 5.04
C ASP A 28 -7.78 1.84 6.04
N GLY A 29 -6.51 2.17 6.24
CA GLY A 29 -5.62 1.47 7.15
C GLY A 29 -4.92 0.22 6.60
N VAL A 30 -5.15 -0.14 5.33
CA VAL A 30 -4.38 -1.19 4.66
C VAL A 30 -2.89 -0.86 4.70
N ILE A 31 -2.06 -1.86 5.02
CA ILE A 31 -0.61 -1.74 4.99
C ILE A 31 -0.09 -2.30 3.68
N VAL A 32 0.76 -1.52 3.02
CA VAL A 32 1.38 -1.83 1.75
C VAL A 32 2.89 -1.79 1.93
N LYS A 33 3.59 -2.83 1.49
CA LYS A 33 5.04 -2.86 1.40
C LYS A 33 5.45 -2.55 -0.04
N ILE A 34 6.29 -1.53 -0.23
CA ILE A 34 6.78 -1.09 -1.55
C ILE A 34 8.30 -1.04 -1.47
N LYS A 35 9.00 -1.83 -2.28
CA LYS A 35 10.48 -1.89 -2.32
C LYS A 35 11.16 -2.08 -0.94
N GLY A 36 10.48 -2.74 0.00
CA GLY A 36 11.02 -2.99 1.34
C GLY A 36 10.50 -2.03 2.43
N ASP A 37 10.01 -0.85 2.05
CA ASP A 37 9.41 0.11 2.98
C ASP A 37 7.91 -0.18 3.18
N TYR A 38 7.41 0.13 4.39
CA TYR A 38 6.01 -0.05 4.74
C TYR A 38 5.28 1.29 4.73
N TYR A 39 4.04 1.26 4.23
CA TYR A 39 3.16 2.41 4.12
C TYR A 39 1.77 2.04 4.58
N LYS A 40 1.14 2.91 5.35
CA LYS A 40 -0.29 2.87 5.62
C LYS A 40 -1.03 3.64 4.54
N VAL A 41 -2.04 3.01 3.95
CA VAL A 41 -3.00 3.66 3.07
C VAL A 41 -4.00 4.40 3.95
N ASN A 42 -4.13 5.71 3.75
CA ASN A 42 -5.30 6.44 4.24
C ASN A 42 -6.19 6.77 3.03
N LEU A 43 -7.39 6.21 3.03
CA LEU A 43 -8.35 6.32 1.94
C LEU A 43 -9.34 7.44 2.28
N SER A 44 -9.63 8.31 1.33
CA SER A 44 -10.66 9.34 1.52
C SER A 44 -12.05 8.71 1.66
N THR A 45 -12.96 9.41 2.34
CA THR A 45 -14.35 8.93 2.56
C THR A 45 -15.11 8.70 1.26
N ASP A 46 -14.79 9.45 0.21
CA ASP A 46 -15.35 9.28 -1.14
C ASP A 46 -14.67 8.17 -1.97
N GLN A 47 -13.62 7.54 -1.40
CA GLN A 47 -12.79 6.50 -2.00
C GLN A 47 -12.15 6.90 -3.34
N GLN A 48 -12.10 8.20 -3.67
CA GLN A 48 -11.52 8.70 -4.91
C GLN A 48 -10.03 8.99 -4.78
N SER A 49 -9.55 9.21 -3.56
CA SER A 49 -8.18 9.61 -3.27
C SER A 49 -7.57 8.75 -2.17
N TYR A 50 -6.26 8.56 -2.24
CA TYR A 50 -5.52 7.88 -1.17
C TYR A 50 -4.23 8.63 -0.89
N THR A 51 -3.75 8.51 0.34
CA THR A 51 -2.41 8.94 0.74
C THR A 51 -1.65 7.74 1.29
N LEU A 52 -0.33 7.74 1.07
CA LEU A 52 0.57 6.74 1.62
C LEU A 52 1.39 7.41 2.71
N THR A 53 1.22 6.95 3.95
CA THR A 53 2.02 7.41 5.08
C THR A 53 3.03 6.35 5.43
N LYS A 54 4.33 6.69 5.40
CA LYS A 54 5.39 5.76 5.80
C LYS A 54 5.14 5.26 7.22
N SER A 55 5.18 3.95 7.40
CA SER A 55 4.96 3.27 8.68
C SER A 55 6.12 2.33 8.99
N TYR A 56 6.31 2.03 10.26
CA TYR A 56 7.32 1.10 10.75
C TYR A 56 6.63 -0.06 11.44
N LEU A 57 7.06 -1.28 11.15
CA LEU A 57 6.58 -2.46 11.86
C LEU A 57 7.25 -2.53 13.24
N ILE A 58 6.43 -2.73 14.28
CA ILE A 58 6.92 -2.89 15.66
C ILE A 58 7.55 -4.29 15.84
N ASN A 59 7.10 -5.29 15.09
CA ASN A 59 7.70 -6.61 15.08
C ASN A 59 7.84 -7.15 13.64
N PRO A 60 9.02 -6.99 13.00
CA PRO A 60 9.26 -7.46 11.64
C PRO A 60 9.53 -8.97 11.55
N GLU A 61 9.70 -9.68 12.67
CA GLU A 61 10.03 -11.11 12.71
C GLU A 61 8.95 -11.90 13.48
N LYS A 62 8.20 -12.71 12.74
CA LYS A 62 7.66 -13.98 13.20
C LYS A 62 7.72 -14.98 12.06
#